data_AF-A0A945K071-F1
#
_entry.id   AF-A0A945K071-F1
#
_cell.length_a   1.000
_cell.length_b   1.000
_cell.length_c   1.000
_cell.angle_alpha   90.00
_cell.angle_beta   90.00
_cell.angle_gamma   90.00
#
_symmetry.space_group_name_H-M   'P 1'
#
loop_
_entity.id
_entity.type
_entity.pdbx_description
1 polymer ?
#
loop_
_entity_poly.entity_id
_entity_poly.type
_entity_poly.pdbx_seq_one_letter_code
_entity_poly.pdbx_strand_id
1 'polypeptide(L)'
;MVGGGGCSIHMQSRIVHRNNLNGNRRVCLGRRHVSQDSSSTPAGSSNSSDQSCTFVRHDGSRCSGEIEAGGSVCFWHDADADKEGDDIRARLEQWAGTDESMEGFVLRYASLQGVKLASQRGRVLRGANLFRANLAGAHLFNVDLQGADMLKANLAGANMNEAKLQGVDLLGATLDGTRLERVQWGDASVNEQAARESLSAGRKKDALEKFEEAEEVYRTLRQAYDGAGRFEQAGVFFRREMTMRRMLLPMWSLDRLWSKLVDTFCAYGESPPRVIVSATLINLIVAVIFWLVGINGPDVGLNREDGRIGIDLGASVMNNVLSYFHCVYYSVVTFTTLGYGEMTPPTLLTRNLAAGHAFMGAFMMAMFVAVFGKKMTRG
;
A
#
# COMPACT_ATOMS: atom_id res chain seq x y z
N MET A 1 30.18 -43.87 -5.66
CA MET A 1 29.24 -44.41 -4.65
C MET A 1 29.27 -43.42 -3.50
N VAL A 2 28.27 -42.63 -3.10
CA VAL A 2 26.82 -42.45 -3.33
C VAL A 2 26.63 -40.95 -2.97
N GLY A 3 25.94 -40.04 -3.67
CA GLY A 3 24.63 -40.14 -4.32
C GLY A 3 23.54 -39.53 -3.41
N GLY A 4 23.28 -38.23 -3.53
CA GLY A 4 22.11 -37.57 -2.90
C GLY A 4 22.25 -36.04 -3.00
N GLY A 5 21.42 -35.27 -3.70
CA GLY A 5 20.00 -35.44 -4.00
C GLY A 5 19.27 -34.27 -3.34
N GLY A 6 19.02 -33.20 -4.10
CA GLY A 6 18.70 -31.87 -3.56
C GLY A 6 17.25 -31.62 -3.12
N CYS A 7 16.99 -30.37 -2.74
CA CYS A 7 15.67 -29.75 -2.86
C CYS A 7 15.85 -28.22 -2.97
N SER A 8 16.12 -27.77 -4.19
CA SER A 8 16.14 -26.35 -4.54
C SER A 8 14.73 -25.96 -4.96
N ILE A 9 14.05 -25.13 -4.18
CA ILE A 9 12.67 -24.71 -4.44
C ILE A 9 12.71 -23.62 -5.52
N HIS A 10 12.79 -24.06 -6.78
CA HIS A 10 12.55 -23.22 -7.95
C HIS A 10 11.04 -22.98 -8.06
N MET A 11 10.57 -21.81 -7.60
CA MET A 11 9.21 -21.36 -7.83
C MET A 11 9.11 -20.88 -9.28
N GLN A 12 8.74 -21.79 -10.18
CA GLN A 12 8.47 -21.48 -11.59
C GLN A 12 7.24 -20.58 -11.68
N SER A 13 7.47 -19.39 -12.24
CA SER A 13 6.47 -18.51 -12.84
C SER A 13 5.53 -19.31 -13.76
N ARG A 14 4.30 -19.54 -13.31
CA ARG A 14 3.19 -19.96 -14.18
C ARG A 14 2.50 -18.72 -14.71
N ILE A 15 2.98 -18.25 -15.86
CA ILE A 15 2.24 -17.34 -16.72
C ILE A 15 1.06 -18.14 -17.28
N VAL A 16 -0.12 -17.99 -16.69
CA VAL A 16 -1.36 -18.41 -17.31
C VAL A 16 -1.81 -17.29 -18.24
N HIS A 17 -1.58 -17.49 -19.54
CA HIS A 17 -2.27 -16.74 -20.59
C HIS A 17 -3.79 -16.96 -20.43
N ARG A 18 -4.53 -15.92 -20.07
CA ARG A 18 -5.98 -15.86 -20.28
C ARG A 18 -6.28 -14.90 -21.43
N ASN A 19 -6.60 -15.50 -22.57
CA ASN A 19 -7.25 -14.87 -23.70
C ASN A 19 -8.71 -14.58 -23.37
N ASN A 20 -9.08 -13.31 -23.49
CA ASN A 20 -10.09 -12.80 -24.41
C ASN A 20 -11.54 -13.34 -24.27
N LEU A 21 -12.40 -12.50 -23.69
CA LEU A 21 -13.84 -12.47 -24.00
C LEU A 21 -14.22 -11.06 -24.45
N ASN A 22 -13.68 -10.64 -25.60
CA ASN A 22 -14.29 -9.58 -26.41
C ASN A 22 -15.20 -10.23 -27.45
N GLY A 23 -16.50 -10.18 -27.19
CA GLY A 23 -17.50 -10.32 -28.25
C GLY A 23 -17.62 -8.99 -28.97
N ASN A 24 -16.91 -8.83 -30.09
CA ASN A 24 -17.31 -7.84 -31.09
C ASN A 24 -17.04 -8.35 -32.50
N ARG A 25 -18.12 -8.47 -33.28
CA ARG A 25 -18.12 -8.99 -34.64
C ARG A 25 -17.42 -7.99 -35.55
N ARG A 26 -16.36 -8.45 -36.25
CA ARG A 26 -15.77 -7.73 -37.37
C ARG A 26 -16.74 -7.76 -38.56
N VAL A 27 -17.05 -6.60 -39.10
CA VAL A 27 -17.50 -6.45 -40.49
C VAL A 27 -16.40 -5.68 -41.22
N CYS A 28 -15.82 -6.33 -42.23
CA CYS A 28 -14.87 -5.76 -43.17
C CYS A 28 -15.59 -4.79 -44.11
N LEU A 29 -14.99 -3.64 -44.41
CA LEU A 29 -15.10 -2.76 -45.60
C LEU A 29 -14.22 -1.54 -45.24
N GLY A 30 -13.27 -1.01 -46.01
CA GLY A 30 -12.96 -1.03 -47.43
C GLY A 30 -12.34 0.34 -47.69
N ARG A 31 -11.01 0.40 -47.86
CA ARG A 31 -10.25 1.63 -48.17
C ARG A 31 -10.88 2.39 -49.34
N ARG A 32 -11.04 3.71 -49.22
CA ARG A 32 -10.91 4.64 -50.35
C ARG A 32 -10.19 5.92 -49.91
N HIS A 33 -9.10 6.19 -50.61
CA HIS A 33 -8.46 7.49 -50.77
C HIS A 33 -9.27 8.35 -51.76
N VAL A 34 -8.85 9.63 -51.89
CA VAL A 34 -9.17 10.62 -52.95
C VAL A 34 -10.34 11.55 -52.54
N SER A 35 -10.29 12.89 -52.55
CA SER A 35 -9.32 13.92 -52.99
C SER A 35 -9.76 15.28 -52.42
N GLN A 36 -8.82 16.24 -52.41
CA GLN A 36 -9.05 17.67 -52.21
C GLN A 36 -9.93 18.25 -53.33
N ASP A 37 -10.84 19.18 -52.99
CA ASP A 37 -11.16 20.32 -53.84
C ASP A 37 -11.86 21.45 -53.06
N SER A 38 -11.68 22.65 -53.60
CA SER A 38 -11.77 23.98 -53.02
C SER A 38 -13.16 24.63 -52.96
N SER A 39 -13.32 25.51 -51.95
CA SER A 39 -14.06 26.79 -51.92
C SER A 39 -15.56 26.83 -52.27
N SER A 40 -16.38 27.13 -51.26
CA SER A 40 -17.40 28.20 -51.32
C SER A 40 -18.07 28.41 -49.95
N THR A 41 -17.94 29.60 -49.37
CA THR A 41 -18.86 30.11 -48.34
C THR A 41 -20.17 30.53 -49.01
N PRO A 42 -21.32 30.33 -48.34
CA PRO A 42 -22.08 31.51 -47.94
C PRO A 42 -22.63 31.43 -46.50
N ALA A 43 -22.84 32.62 -45.94
CA ALA A 43 -23.40 32.87 -44.62
C ALA A 43 -24.92 32.60 -44.55
N GLY A 44 -25.42 32.27 -43.35
CA GLY A 44 -26.84 32.40 -43.01
C GLY A 44 -27.42 31.30 -42.11
N SER A 45 -27.30 31.50 -40.80
CA SER A 45 -28.23 31.15 -39.70
C SER A 45 -29.03 29.83 -39.67
N SER A 46 -29.07 29.28 -38.44
CA SER A 46 -30.07 28.39 -37.81
C SER A 46 -30.00 26.88 -38.07
N ASN A 47 -29.16 26.19 -37.28
CA ASN A 47 -29.58 25.18 -36.28
C ASN A 47 -28.33 24.44 -35.74
N SER A 48 -27.64 25.02 -34.76
CA SER A 48 -26.63 24.32 -33.97
C SER A 48 -27.33 23.59 -32.82
N SER A 49 -28.04 22.50 -33.12
CA SER A 49 -28.57 21.61 -32.10
C SER A 49 -27.41 20.86 -31.43
N ASP A 50 -27.04 21.29 -30.22
CA ASP A 50 -26.33 20.56 -29.16
C ASP A 50 -25.69 19.21 -29.56
N GLN A 51 -24.54 19.26 -30.25
CA GLN A 51 -23.68 18.08 -30.44
C GLN A 51 -22.63 17.97 -29.32
N SER A 52 -23.06 18.23 -28.08
CA SER A 52 -22.23 18.07 -26.88
C SER A 52 -22.19 16.60 -26.46
N CYS A 53 -21.02 16.12 -26.05
CA CYS A 53 -20.84 14.78 -25.51
C CYS A 53 -21.85 14.42 -24.39
N THR A 54 -22.36 13.18 -24.41
CA THR A 54 -23.31 12.65 -23.41
C THR A 54 -22.64 12.32 -22.07
N PHE A 55 -21.30 12.33 -21.99
CA PHE A 55 -20.57 12.04 -20.75
C PHE A 55 -20.85 13.11 -19.68
N VAL A 56 -21.25 12.64 -18.51
CA VAL A 56 -21.53 13.47 -17.33
C VAL A 56 -20.38 13.29 -16.34
N ARG A 57 -19.76 14.40 -15.96
CA ARG A 57 -18.68 14.46 -14.97
C ARG A 57 -19.23 14.27 -13.55
N HIS A 58 -18.37 14.03 -12.57
CA HIS A 58 -18.77 13.87 -11.17
C HIS A 58 -19.47 15.12 -10.59
N ASP A 59 -19.24 16.31 -11.14
CA ASP A 59 -19.94 17.54 -10.75
C ASP A 59 -21.34 17.69 -11.38
N GLY A 60 -21.76 16.74 -12.22
CA GLY A 60 -23.03 16.79 -12.96
C GLY A 60 -22.97 17.60 -14.26
N SER A 61 -21.85 18.25 -14.57
CA SER A 61 -21.67 18.97 -15.83
C SER A 61 -21.39 18.00 -16.98
N ARG A 62 -21.79 18.41 -18.20
CA ARG A 62 -21.51 17.65 -19.42
C ARG A 62 -20.15 18.00 -19.98
N CYS A 63 -19.50 17.04 -20.62
CA CYS A 63 -18.28 17.32 -21.37
C CYS A 63 -18.58 18.28 -22.54
N SER A 64 -17.74 19.32 -22.67
CA SER A 64 -17.80 20.30 -23.76
C SER A 64 -17.21 19.79 -25.09
N GLY A 65 -16.78 18.54 -25.15
CA GLY A 65 -16.20 17.93 -26.34
C GLY A 65 -17.24 17.75 -27.44
N GLU A 66 -16.85 18.11 -28.65
CA GLU A 66 -17.64 17.90 -29.87
C GLU A 66 -17.67 16.41 -30.23
N ILE A 67 -18.82 15.97 -30.73
CA ILE A 67 -19.01 14.59 -31.20
C ILE A 67 -18.45 14.47 -32.61
N GLU A 68 -17.43 13.62 -32.78
CA GLU A 68 -16.92 13.24 -34.09
C GLU A 68 -17.71 12.01 -34.59
N ALA A 69 -18.17 12.03 -35.85
CA ALA A 69 -18.76 10.87 -36.54
C ALA A 69 -20.06 10.24 -35.97
N GLY A 70 -21.05 11.06 -35.58
CA GLY A 70 -22.43 10.57 -35.35
C GLY A 70 -22.62 9.65 -34.12
N GLY A 71 -21.62 9.57 -33.24
CA GLY A 71 -21.71 8.90 -31.95
C GLY A 71 -22.50 9.71 -30.91
N SER A 72 -22.57 9.20 -29.68
CA SER A 72 -23.15 9.92 -28.53
C SER A 72 -22.09 10.57 -27.62
N VAL A 73 -20.81 10.31 -27.89
CA VAL A 73 -19.67 10.74 -27.07
C VAL A 73 -18.60 11.44 -27.91
N CYS A 74 -17.78 12.28 -27.29
CA CYS A 74 -16.67 12.93 -27.98
C CYS A 74 -15.51 11.95 -28.18
N PHE A 75 -14.54 12.35 -28.99
CA PHE A 75 -13.32 11.58 -29.27
C PHE A 75 -12.62 11.06 -28.00
N TRP A 76 -12.58 11.85 -26.92
CA TRP A 76 -11.92 11.48 -25.66
C TRP A 76 -12.67 10.45 -24.82
N HIS A 77 -14.00 10.39 -24.93
CA HIS A 77 -14.85 9.44 -24.20
C HIS A 77 -15.23 8.22 -25.03
N ASP A 78 -14.94 8.24 -26.34
CA ASP A 78 -15.09 7.09 -27.21
C ASP A 78 -14.00 6.03 -26.92
N ALA A 79 -14.44 4.81 -26.65
CA ALA A 79 -13.56 3.67 -26.38
C ALA A 79 -13.03 2.99 -27.66
N ASP A 80 -13.69 3.21 -28.80
CA ASP A 80 -13.36 2.60 -30.09
C ASP A 80 -12.49 3.52 -30.97
N ALA A 81 -12.43 4.81 -30.65
CA ALA A 81 -11.57 5.76 -31.36
C ALA A 81 -10.08 5.43 -31.15
N ASP A 82 -9.35 5.35 -32.26
CA ASP A 82 -7.90 5.11 -32.29
C ASP A 82 -7.14 6.30 -31.68
N LYS A 83 -6.35 6.01 -30.66
CA LYS A 83 -5.56 6.99 -29.88
C LYS A 83 -4.09 6.61 -29.82
N GLU A 84 -3.64 5.69 -30.67
CA GLU A 84 -2.24 5.26 -30.72
C GLU A 84 -1.36 6.21 -31.58
N GLY A 85 -1.98 7.11 -32.35
CA GLY A 85 -1.28 8.07 -33.21
C GLY A 85 -0.43 9.10 -32.47
N ASP A 86 0.62 9.61 -33.12
CA ASP A 86 1.57 10.58 -32.56
C ASP A 86 0.94 11.96 -32.30
N ASP A 87 -0.19 12.27 -32.94
CA ASP A 87 -0.93 13.52 -32.80
C ASP A 87 -1.69 13.61 -31.47
N ILE A 88 -1.97 12.47 -30.81
CA ILE A 88 -2.78 12.40 -29.59
C ILE A 88 -2.19 13.26 -28.46
N ARG A 89 -0.86 13.28 -28.37
CA ARG A 89 -0.14 14.10 -27.40
C ARG A 89 -0.42 15.58 -27.60
N ALA A 90 -0.31 16.07 -28.83
CA ALA A 90 -0.51 17.49 -29.14
C ALA A 90 -1.98 17.89 -28.93
N ARG A 91 -2.93 17.03 -29.32
CA ARG A 91 -4.37 17.22 -29.07
C ARG A 91 -4.67 17.29 -27.57
N LEU A 92 -4.06 16.42 -26.77
CA LEU A 92 -4.27 16.41 -25.33
C LEU A 92 -3.64 17.63 -24.65
N GLU A 93 -2.45 18.07 -25.07
CA GLU A 93 -1.83 19.30 -24.56
C GLU A 93 -2.65 20.55 -24.93
N GLN A 94 -3.24 20.57 -26.13
CA GLN A 94 -4.15 21.64 -26.56
C GLN A 94 -5.43 21.66 -25.72
N TRP A 95 -6.04 20.49 -25.47
CA TRP A 95 -7.19 20.38 -24.56
C TRP A 95 -6.81 20.81 -23.14
N ALA A 96 -5.64 20.40 -22.65
CA ALA A 96 -5.14 20.83 -21.35
C ALA A 96 -4.94 22.35 -21.26
N GLY A 97 -4.88 23.07 -22.39
CA GLY A 97 -4.85 24.53 -22.45
C GLY A 97 -6.21 25.22 -22.21
N THR A 98 -7.34 24.54 -22.39
CA THR A 98 -8.68 25.12 -22.27
C THR A 98 -9.21 25.19 -20.83
N ASP A 99 -8.44 24.71 -19.85
CA ASP A 99 -8.81 24.58 -18.42
C ASP A 99 -10.05 23.69 -18.15
N GLU A 100 -10.48 22.93 -19.15
CA GLU A 100 -11.57 21.96 -19.05
C GLU A 100 -11.15 20.68 -18.32
N SER A 101 -12.11 20.04 -17.65
CA SER A 101 -11.89 18.74 -17.01
C SER A 101 -11.69 17.63 -18.05
N MET A 102 -10.71 16.77 -17.81
CA MET A 102 -10.39 15.56 -18.60
C MET A 102 -10.87 14.29 -17.89
N GLU A 103 -11.90 14.42 -17.06
CA GLU A 103 -12.49 13.31 -16.32
C GLU A 103 -13.09 12.25 -17.25
N GLY A 104 -12.83 10.98 -16.92
CA GLY A 104 -13.34 9.82 -17.66
C GLY A 104 -12.72 9.61 -19.03
N PHE A 105 -11.65 10.33 -19.39
CA PHE A 105 -10.99 10.19 -20.68
C PHE A 105 -10.51 8.75 -20.89
N VAL A 106 -10.83 8.19 -22.05
CA VAL A 106 -10.42 6.85 -22.47
C VAL A 106 -9.18 6.99 -23.33
N LEU A 107 -8.01 6.80 -22.71
CA LEU A 107 -6.67 6.97 -23.29
C LEU A 107 -5.92 5.63 -23.34
N ARG A 108 -6.64 4.55 -23.67
CA ARG A 108 -6.10 3.19 -23.76
C ARG A 108 -5.04 3.13 -24.86
N TYR A 109 -3.89 2.53 -24.54
CA TYR A 109 -2.76 2.38 -25.47
C TYR A 109 -2.19 3.71 -26.01
N ALA A 110 -2.60 4.85 -25.46
CA ALA A 110 -2.23 6.14 -26.02
C ALA A 110 -0.72 6.43 -25.93
N SER A 111 -0.15 6.96 -27.02
CA SER A 111 1.25 7.39 -27.07
C SER A 111 1.40 8.81 -26.51
N LEU A 112 1.58 8.92 -25.19
CA LEU A 112 1.63 10.18 -24.43
C LEU A 112 3.03 10.47 -23.86
N GLN A 113 4.08 10.00 -24.55
CA GLN A 113 5.45 10.17 -24.09
C GLN A 113 5.80 11.66 -23.96
N GLY A 114 6.26 12.06 -22.78
CA GLY A 114 6.66 13.44 -22.48
C GLY A 114 5.49 14.43 -22.49
N VAL A 115 4.24 13.97 -22.38
CA VAL A 115 3.06 14.86 -22.36
C VAL A 115 3.15 15.88 -21.22
N LYS A 116 2.80 17.13 -21.50
CA LYS A 116 2.86 18.23 -20.54
C LYS A 116 1.48 18.56 -19.98
N LEU A 117 1.15 17.98 -18.83
CA LEU A 117 -0.12 18.24 -18.12
C LEU A 117 0.08 18.99 -16.79
N ALA A 118 1.30 19.44 -16.51
CA ALA A 118 1.61 20.24 -15.33
C ALA A 118 0.96 21.62 -15.45
N SER A 119 0.12 21.99 -14.47
CA SER A 119 -0.54 23.28 -14.39
C SER A 119 -0.61 23.78 -12.95
N GLN A 120 -0.59 25.10 -12.75
CA GLN A 120 -0.73 25.72 -11.42
C GLN A 120 -2.07 25.39 -10.76
N ARG A 121 -3.14 25.18 -11.55
CA ARG A 121 -4.48 24.85 -11.04
C ARG A 121 -4.67 23.36 -10.77
N GLY A 122 -3.68 22.52 -11.10
CA GLY A 122 -3.85 21.07 -11.21
C GLY A 122 -4.74 20.71 -12.42
N ARG A 123 -4.60 19.48 -12.92
CA ARG A 123 -5.44 18.95 -14.00
C ARG A 123 -6.26 17.77 -13.47
N VAL A 124 -7.50 17.65 -13.92
CA VAL A 124 -8.43 16.62 -13.45
C VAL A 124 -8.55 15.53 -14.51
N LEU A 125 -8.02 14.35 -14.20
CA LEU A 125 -8.08 13.10 -14.98
C LEU A 125 -8.69 11.97 -14.15
N ARG A 126 -9.67 12.31 -13.31
CA ARG A 126 -10.36 11.33 -12.46
C ARG A 126 -11.05 10.27 -13.32
N GLY A 127 -10.96 9.01 -12.90
CA GLY A 127 -11.57 7.89 -13.63
C GLY A 127 -11.05 7.70 -15.05
N ALA A 128 -9.94 8.33 -15.44
CA ALA A 128 -9.38 8.17 -16.78
C ALA A 128 -8.88 6.73 -16.98
N ASN A 129 -9.10 6.20 -18.18
CA ASN A 129 -8.60 4.88 -18.57
C ASN A 129 -7.28 5.04 -19.33
N LEU A 130 -6.18 4.81 -18.64
CA LEU A 130 -4.80 4.85 -19.12
C LEU A 130 -4.20 3.44 -19.26
N PHE A 131 -5.04 2.42 -19.47
CA PHE A 131 -4.61 1.04 -19.65
C PHE A 131 -3.54 0.96 -20.75
N ARG A 132 -2.34 0.48 -20.39
CA ARG A 132 -1.16 0.40 -21.28
C ARG A 132 -0.77 1.70 -21.98
N ALA A 133 -1.17 2.87 -21.48
CA ALA A 133 -0.73 4.14 -22.03
C ALA A 133 0.78 4.33 -21.83
N ASN A 134 1.44 4.94 -22.81
CA ASN A 134 2.84 5.32 -22.71
C ASN A 134 2.95 6.75 -22.18
N LEU A 135 3.22 6.90 -20.88
CA LEU A 135 3.42 8.18 -20.19
C LEU A 135 4.88 8.38 -19.78
N ALA A 136 5.83 7.73 -20.47
CA ALA A 136 7.24 7.86 -20.14
C ALA A 136 7.70 9.32 -20.22
N GLY A 137 8.35 9.82 -19.18
CA GLY A 137 8.78 11.22 -19.07
C GLY A 137 7.65 12.25 -19.00
N ALA A 138 6.40 11.85 -18.81
CA ALA A 138 5.27 12.78 -18.72
C ALA A 138 5.39 13.74 -17.53
N HIS A 139 4.95 14.98 -17.71
CA HIS A 139 4.87 15.99 -16.65
C HIS A 139 3.45 16.01 -16.07
N LEU A 140 3.25 15.27 -14.97
CA LEU A 140 1.98 15.08 -14.27
C LEU A 140 2.00 15.72 -12.87
N PHE A 141 2.65 16.88 -12.74
CA PHE A 141 2.73 17.61 -11.46
C PHE A 141 1.35 18.08 -11.01
N ASN A 142 0.97 17.76 -9.76
CA ASN A 142 -0.30 18.14 -9.14
C ASN A 142 -1.54 17.72 -9.97
N VAL A 143 -1.47 16.58 -10.66
CA VAL A 143 -2.61 16.03 -11.41
C VAL A 143 -3.48 15.17 -10.51
N ASP A 144 -4.79 15.34 -10.63
CA ASP A 144 -5.80 14.55 -9.96
C ASP A 144 -6.20 13.35 -10.82
N LEU A 145 -5.69 12.17 -10.47
CA LEU A 145 -5.89 10.90 -11.17
C LEU A 145 -6.72 9.93 -10.33
N GLN A 146 -7.54 10.42 -9.38
CA GLN A 146 -8.32 9.54 -8.50
C GLN A 146 -9.21 8.60 -9.31
N GLY A 147 -9.20 7.31 -8.97
CA GLY A 147 -9.99 6.29 -9.67
C GLY A 147 -9.50 5.93 -11.08
N ALA A 148 -8.37 6.47 -11.55
CA ALA A 148 -7.86 6.17 -12.88
C ALA A 148 -7.34 4.73 -12.98
N ASP A 149 -7.56 4.10 -14.14
CA ASP A 149 -7.00 2.79 -14.48
C ASP A 149 -5.66 3.00 -15.18
N MET A 150 -4.55 2.69 -14.52
CA MET A 150 -3.19 2.76 -15.08
C MET A 150 -2.57 1.36 -15.20
N LEU A 151 -3.40 0.33 -15.36
CA LEU A 151 -2.92 -1.03 -15.46
C LEU A 151 -1.96 -1.17 -16.64
N LYS A 152 -0.74 -1.63 -16.34
CA LYS A 152 0.38 -1.76 -17.29
C LYS A 152 0.80 -0.47 -18.02
N ALA A 153 0.48 0.70 -17.46
CA ALA A 153 0.95 1.97 -18.00
C ALA A 153 2.48 2.10 -17.85
N ASN A 154 3.13 2.75 -18.82
CA ASN A 154 4.55 3.09 -18.72
C ASN A 154 4.70 4.49 -18.14
N LEU A 155 5.14 4.60 -16.89
CA LEU A 155 5.37 5.87 -16.18
C LEU A 155 6.87 6.14 -15.95
N ALA A 156 7.75 5.43 -16.66
CA ALA A 156 9.19 5.55 -16.48
C ALA A 156 9.65 7.00 -16.64
N GLY A 157 10.36 7.54 -15.65
CA GLY A 157 10.82 8.93 -15.62
C GLY A 157 9.74 10.00 -15.54
N ALA A 158 8.45 9.64 -15.40
CA ALA A 158 7.37 10.60 -15.28
C ALA A 158 7.47 11.40 -13.97
N ASN A 159 7.05 12.66 -14.01
CA ASN A 159 6.97 13.51 -12.83
C ASN A 159 5.53 13.52 -12.29
N MET A 160 5.27 12.75 -11.24
CA MET A 160 3.96 12.68 -10.55
C MET A 160 4.00 13.35 -9.18
N ASN A 161 4.90 14.31 -8.96
CA ASN A 161 4.97 15.02 -7.69
C ASN A 161 3.63 15.73 -7.38
N GLU A 162 3.19 15.63 -6.13
CA GLU A 162 1.91 16.14 -5.62
C GLU A 162 0.66 15.54 -6.29
N ALA A 163 0.79 14.48 -7.10
CA ALA A 163 -0.35 13.85 -7.73
C ALA A 163 -1.29 13.18 -6.71
N LYS A 164 -2.58 13.17 -7.04
CA LYS A 164 -3.61 12.46 -6.27
C LYS A 164 -3.91 11.13 -6.96
N LEU A 165 -3.54 10.03 -6.31
CA LEU A 165 -3.64 8.66 -6.83
C LEU A 165 -4.53 7.79 -5.94
N GLN A 166 -5.48 8.37 -5.21
CA GLN A 166 -6.44 7.58 -4.43
C GLN A 166 -7.29 6.71 -5.37
N GLY A 167 -7.33 5.42 -5.08
CA GLY A 167 -8.12 4.48 -5.89
C GLY A 167 -7.60 4.27 -7.32
N VAL A 168 -6.30 4.46 -7.56
CA VAL A 168 -5.68 4.11 -8.84
C VAL A 168 -5.27 2.64 -8.87
N ASP A 169 -5.49 1.97 -10.01
CA ASP A 169 -4.89 0.66 -10.29
C ASP A 169 -3.54 0.85 -11.01
N LEU A 170 -2.46 0.40 -10.37
CA LEU A 170 -1.09 0.44 -10.91
C LEU A 170 -0.54 -0.96 -11.20
N LEU A 171 -1.40 -1.98 -11.31
CA LEU A 171 -0.95 -3.34 -11.52
C LEU A 171 -0.12 -3.45 -12.81
N GLY A 172 1.12 -3.92 -12.69
CA GLY A 172 2.06 -4.04 -13.80
C GLY A 172 2.53 -2.73 -14.41
N ALA A 173 2.25 -1.56 -13.79
CA ALA A 173 2.77 -0.28 -14.26
C ALA A 173 4.29 -0.19 -14.06
N THR A 174 4.99 0.48 -14.98
CA THR A 174 6.45 0.69 -14.87
C THR A 174 6.71 2.04 -14.20
N LEU A 175 7.37 2.04 -13.04
CA LEU A 175 7.64 3.24 -12.22
C LEU A 175 9.13 3.58 -12.10
N ASP A 176 9.95 3.08 -13.02
CA ASP A 176 11.40 3.27 -12.98
C ASP A 176 11.77 4.75 -13.15
N GLY A 177 12.46 5.33 -12.16
CA GLY A 177 12.85 6.74 -12.18
C GLY A 177 11.67 7.73 -12.09
N THR A 178 10.46 7.25 -11.81
CA THR A 178 9.29 8.12 -11.61
C THR A 178 9.46 8.96 -10.34
N ARG A 179 9.14 10.25 -10.44
CA ARG A 179 9.16 11.14 -9.27
C ARG A 179 7.81 11.06 -8.55
N LEU A 180 7.84 10.59 -7.31
CA LEU A 180 6.67 10.31 -6.46
C LEU A 180 6.69 11.14 -5.17
N GLU A 181 7.01 12.44 -5.25
CA GLU A 181 7.12 13.28 -4.06
C GLU A 181 5.75 13.80 -3.62
N ARG A 182 5.42 13.68 -2.32
CA ARG A 182 4.16 14.19 -1.74
C ARG A 182 2.89 13.69 -2.47
N VAL A 183 2.96 12.49 -3.05
CA VAL A 183 1.83 11.83 -3.70
C VAL A 183 0.80 11.37 -2.68
N GLN A 184 -0.48 11.53 -3.01
CA GLN A 184 -1.59 11.11 -2.16
C GLN A 184 -2.15 9.76 -2.63
N TRP A 185 -1.80 8.69 -1.92
CA TRP A 185 -2.20 7.31 -2.27
C TRP A 185 -3.54 6.87 -1.67
N GLY A 186 -3.95 7.48 -0.56
CA GLY A 186 -5.07 7.00 0.26
C GLY A 186 -4.71 5.78 1.12
N ASP A 187 -5.72 5.21 1.77
CA ASP A 187 -5.52 4.18 2.81
C ASP A 187 -5.17 2.80 2.25
N ALA A 188 -5.77 2.40 1.12
CA ALA A 188 -5.55 1.09 0.50
C ALA A 188 -5.62 1.21 -1.02
N SER A 189 -4.85 0.40 -1.74
CA SER A 189 -4.97 0.26 -3.19
C SER A 189 -6.32 -0.33 -3.58
N VAL A 190 -6.75 -0.12 -4.82
CA VAL A 190 -8.01 -0.68 -5.35
C VAL A 190 -8.02 -2.20 -5.22
N ASN A 191 -6.89 -2.85 -5.55
CA ASN A 191 -6.75 -4.30 -5.50
C ASN A 191 -6.86 -4.82 -4.06
N GLU A 192 -6.31 -4.10 -3.07
CA GLU A 192 -6.48 -4.46 -1.65
C GLU A 192 -7.94 -4.30 -1.19
N GLN A 193 -8.61 -3.23 -1.59
CA GLN A 193 -10.03 -3.00 -1.28
C GLN A 193 -10.89 -4.13 -1.87
N ALA A 194 -10.72 -4.42 -3.16
CA ALA A 194 -11.40 -5.50 -3.87
C ALA A 194 -11.11 -6.89 -3.27
N ALA A 195 -9.89 -7.12 -2.75
CA ALA A 195 -9.53 -8.35 -2.06
C ALA A 195 -10.33 -8.53 -0.76
N ARG A 196 -10.41 -7.46 0.05
CA ARG A 196 -11.16 -7.46 1.31
C ARG A 196 -12.66 -7.64 1.07
N GLU A 197 -13.20 -6.98 0.05
CA GLU A 197 -14.60 -7.14 -0.37
C GLU A 197 -14.90 -8.59 -0.77
N SER A 198 -14.05 -9.18 -1.62
CA SER A 198 -14.18 -10.57 -2.07
C SER A 198 -14.07 -11.55 -0.91
N LEU A 199 -13.19 -11.29 0.06
CA LEU A 199 -13.06 -12.08 1.27
C LEU A 199 -14.32 -12.01 2.14
N SER A 200 -14.89 -10.80 2.30
CA SER A 200 -16.12 -10.59 3.06
C SER A 200 -17.34 -11.25 2.42
N ALA A 201 -17.35 -11.33 1.08
CA ALA A 201 -18.35 -12.04 0.30
C ALA A 201 -18.15 -13.57 0.28
N GLY A 202 -17.15 -14.11 0.98
CA GLY A 202 -16.86 -15.55 1.02
C GLY A 202 -16.17 -16.11 -0.23
N ARG A 203 -15.85 -15.26 -1.22
CA ARG A 203 -15.14 -15.62 -2.46
C ARG A 203 -13.63 -15.69 -2.24
N LYS A 204 -13.20 -16.73 -1.52
CA LYS A 204 -11.80 -16.88 -1.08
C LYS A 204 -10.79 -16.93 -2.24
N LYS A 205 -11.12 -17.59 -3.35
CA LYS A 205 -10.20 -17.70 -4.50
C LYS A 205 -9.96 -16.32 -5.13
N ASP A 206 -11.03 -15.62 -5.48
CA ASP A 206 -10.98 -14.25 -6.00
C ASP A 206 -10.23 -13.31 -5.05
N ALA A 207 -10.45 -13.45 -3.74
CA ALA A 207 -9.75 -12.66 -2.74
C ALA A 207 -8.22 -12.91 -2.75
N LEU A 208 -7.79 -14.17 -2.87
CA LEU A 208 -6.37 -14.52 -2.95
C LEU A 208 -5.72 -13.93 -4.21
N GLU A 209 -6.36 -14.06 -5.37
CA GLU A 209 -5.89 -13.44 -6.62
C GLU A 209 -5.73 -11.92 -6.45
N LYS A 210 -6.72 -11.25 -5.83
CA LYS A 210 -6.65 -9.80 -5.58
C LYS A 210 -5.59 -9.41 -4.55
N PHE A 211 -5.30 -10.25 -3.55
CA PHE A 211 -4.20 -10.03 -2.64
C PHE A 211 -2.83 -10.19 -3.32
N GLU A 212 -2.70 -11.10 -4.29
CA GLU A 212 -1.48 -11.23 -5.11
C GLU A 212 -1.27 -9.98 -5.96
N GLU A 213 -2.32 -9.48 -6.63
CA GLU A 213 -2.25 -8.23 -7.40
C GLU A 213 -1.86 -7.03 -6.50
N ALA A 214 -2.44 -6.93 -5.31
CA ALA A 214 -2.10 -5.87 -4.36
C ALA A 214 -0.65 -5.95 -3.86
N GLU A 215 -0.13 -7.17 -3.64
CA GLU A 215 1.27 -7.41 -3.28
C GLU A 215 2.22 -6.91 -4.37
N GLU A 216 1.91 -7.19 -5.63
CA GLU A 216 2.69 -6.72 -6.77
C GLU A 216 2.71 -5.20 -6.86
N VAL A 217 1.55 -4.54 -6.72
CA VAL A 217 1.46 -3.08 -6.71
C VAL A 217 2.35 -2.47 -5.61
N TYR A 218 2.25 -2.99 -4.38
CA TYR A 218 3.05 -2.47 -3.27
C TYR A 218 4.55 -2.74 -3.43
N ARG A 219 4.93 -3.88 -4.03
CA ARG A 219 6.32 -4.20 -4.36
C ARG A 219 6.89 -3.21 -5.38
N THR A 220 6.15 -2.93 -6.46
CA THR A 220 6.57 -1.95 -7.48
C THR A 220 6.70 -0.54 -6.88
N LEU A 221 5.75 -0.13 -6.05
CA LEU A 221 5.83 1.16 -5.35
C LEU A 221 7.04 1.25 -4.44
N ARG A 222 7.29 0.20 -3.63
CA ARG A 222 8.49 0.13 -2.78
C ARG A 222 9.76 0.28 -3.61
N GLN A 223 9.88 -0.45 -4.72
CA GLN A 223 11.06 -0.38 -5.60
C GLN A 223 11.26 1.02 -6.18
N ALA A 224 10.18 1.69 -6.59
CA ALA A 224 10.24 3.07 -7.08
C ALA A 224 10.74 4.05 -6.00
N TYR A 225 10.25 3.93 -4.76
CA TYR A 225 10.73 4.78 -3.65
C TYR A 225 12.15 4.46 -3.20
N ASP A 226 12.52 3.18 -3.12
CA ASP A 226 13.90 2.76 -2.79
C ASP A 226 14.87 3.29 -3.87
N GLY A 227 14.52 3.18 -5.16
CA GLY A 227 15.31 3.72 -6.27
C GLY A 227 15.44 5.24 -6.26
N ALA A 228 14.46 5.95 -5.69
CA ALA A 228 14.50 7.40 -5.51
C ALA A 228 15.18 7.85 -4.21
N GLY A 229 15.72 6.93 -3.39
CA GLY A 229 16.33 7.25 -2.09
C GLY A 229 15.34 7.69 -1.01
N ARG A 230 14.06 7.34 -1.15
CA ARG A 230 12.95 7.75 -0.26
C ARG A 230 12.55 6.62 0.68
N PHE A 231 13.47 6.28 1.58
CA PHE A 231 13.40 5.06 2.38
C PHE A 231 12.24 5.03 3.39
N GLU A 232 11.80 6.19 3.90
CA GLU A 232 10.65 6.24 4.82
C GLU A 232 9.36 5.82 4.11
N GLN A 233 9.11 6.35 2.91
CA GLN A 233 7.96 5.97 2.09
C GLN A 233 8.09 4.52 1.62
N ALA A 234 9.28 4.09 1.21
CA ALA A 234 9.55 2.70 0.85
C ALA A 234 9.24 1.73 2.00
N GLY A 235 9.56 2.09 3.25
CA GLY A 235 9.24 1.31 4.44
C GLY A 235 7.73 1.16 4.70
N VAL A 236 6.93 2.18 4.40
CA VAL A 236 5.46 2.11 4.47
C VAL A 236 4.94 1.07 3.48
N PHE A 237 5.40 1.11 2.23
CA PHE A 237 4.99 0.16 1.19
C PHE A 237 5.52 -1.25 1.44
N PHE A 238 6.73 -1.40 1.98
CA PHE A 238 7.26 -2.68 2.42
C PHE A 238 6.36 -3.37 3.45
N ARG A 239 5.88 -2.61 4.45
CA ARG A 239 4.95 -3.15 5.45
C ARG A 239 3.62 -3.60 4.82
N ARG A 240 3.11 -2.85 3.85
CA ARG A 240 1.88 -3.21 3.12
C ARG A 240 2.10 -4.46 2.25
N GLU A 241 3.21 -4.55 1.52
CA GLU A 241 3.64 -5.75 0.78
C GLU A 241 3.66 -6.99 1.69
N MET A 242 4.35 -6.90 2.83
CA MET A 242 4.43 -8.01 3.79
C MET A 242 3.07 -8.36 4.40
N THR A 243 2.19 -7.38 4.57
CA THR A 243 0.82 -7.61 5.02
C THR A 243 0.01 -8.38 3.99
N MET A 244 0.14 -8.05 2.69
CA MET A 244 -0.53 -8.81 1.62
C MET A 244 0.01 -10.24 1.54
N ARG A 245 1.33 -10.44 1.61
CA ARG A 245 1.94 -11.79 1.69
C ARG A 245 1.39 -12.63 2.83
N ARG A 246 1.18 -12.01 4.00
CA ARG A 246 0.57 -12.70 5.14
C ARG A 246 -0.88 -13.12 4.87
N MET A 247 -1.64 -12.35 4.09
CA MET A 247 -3.03 -12.68 3.74
C MET A 247 -3.11 -13.90 2.80
N LEU A 248 -2.08 -14.12 1.99
CA LEU A 248 -1.94 -15.29 1.11
C LEU A 248 -1.64 -16.59 1.88
N LEU A 249 -1.15 -16.50 3.12
CA LEU A 249 -0.85 -17.68 3.94
C LEU A 249 -2.11 -18.35 4.49
N PRO A 250 -2.12 -19.68 4.64
CA PRO A 250 -3.23 -20.41 5.26
C PRO A 250 -3.56 -19.86 6.66
N MET A 251 -4.86 -19.79 7.00
CA MET A 251 -5.32 -19.15 8.25
C MET A 251 -4.72 -19.78 9.51
N TRP A 252 -4.52 -21.10 9.52
CA TRP A 252 -4.01 -21.87 10.65
C TRP A 252 -2.52 -22.24 10.52
N SER A 253 -1.75 -21.47 9.76
CA SER A 253 -0.31 -21.69 9.61
C SER A 253 0.50 -20.98 10.70
N LEU A 254 1.56 -21.66 11.17
CA LEU A 254 2.54 -21.05 12.07
C LEU A 254 3.23 -19.85 11.41
N ASP A 255 3.42 -19.88 10.09
CA ASP A 255 4.00 -18.77 9.33
C ASP A 255 3.13 -17.51 9.40
N ARG A 256 1.80 -17.66 9.30
CA ARG A 256 0.87 -16.52 9.42
C ARG A 256 0.87 -15.95 10.83
N LEU A 257 0.89 -16.81 11.84
CA LEU A 257 0.99 -16.40 13.24
C LEU A 257 2.30 -15.65 13.49
N TRP A 258 3.42 -16.21 13.06
CA TRP A 258 4.74 -15.61 13.20
C TRP A 258 4.82 -14.25 12.49
N SER A 259 4.34 -14.18 11.25
CA SER A 259 4.26 -12.92 10.50
C SER A 259 3.39 -11.88 11.21
N LYS A 260 2.29 -12.28 11.84
CA LYS A 260 1.44 -11.38 12.64
C LYS A 260 2.12 -10.91 13.93
N LEU A 261 2.89 -11.77 14.59
CA LEU A 261 3.69 -11.39 15.76
C LEU A 261 4.74 -10.34 15.36
N VAL A 262 5.52 -10.59 14.31
CA VAL A 262 6.56 -9.67 13.83
C VAL A 262 5.98 -8.30 13.45
N ASP A 263 4.83 -8.25 12.77
CA ASP A 263 4.14 -6.99 12.44
C ASP A 263 3.74 -6.20 13.70
N THR A 264 3.21 -6.91 14.70
CA THR A 264 2.79 -6.31 15.97
C THR A 264 3.98 -5.73 16.74
N PHE A 265 5.07 -6.50 16.87
CA PHE A 265 6.22 -6.11 17.70
C PHE A 265 7.13 -5.07 17.04
N CYS A 266 7.42 -5.18 15.75
CA CYS A 266 8.40 -4.32 15.09
C CYS A 266 7.96 -3.77 13.74
N ALA A 267 6.73 -4.07 13.30
CA ALA A 267 6.22 -3.70 11.99
C ALA A 267 7.12 -4.16 10.84
N TYR A 268 7.55 -5.43 10.91
CA TYR A 268 8.55 -6.02 10.01
C TYR A 268 9.89 -5.29 10.02
N GLY A 269 10.25 -4.70 11.16
CA GLY A 269 11.51 -4.00 11.36
C GLY A 269 11.56 -2.60 10.75
N GLU A 270 10.40 -1.98 10.48
CA GLU A 270 10.32 -0.63 9.93
C GLU A 270 10.08 0.45 11.01
N SER A 271 9.70 0.07 12.24
CA SER A 271 9.41 1.04 13.31
C SER A 271 10.07 0.70 14.65
N PRO A 272 11.24 1.29 14.98
CA PRO A 272 11.86 1.15 16.30
C PRO A 272 10.93 1.50 17.48
N PRO A 273 10.09 2.56 17.42
CA PRO A 273 9.21 2.91 18.54
C PRO A 273 8.23 1.79 18.93
N ARG A 274 7.77 0.97 17.96
CA ARG A 274 6.88 -0.16 18.30
C ARG A 274 7.59 -1.21 19.13
N VAL A 275 8.88 -1.45 18.89
CA VAL A 275 9.67 -2.41 19.68
C VAL A 275 9.70 -1.98 21.14
N ILE A 276 9.92 -0.69 21.40
CA ILE A 276 9.94 -0.11 22.75
C ILE A 276 8.55 -0.25 23.40
N VAL A 277 7.49 0.18 22.71
CA VAL A 277 6.11 0.11 23.25
C VAL A 277 5.72 -1.32 23.57
N SER A 278 6.00 -2.27 22.66
CA SER A 278 5.70 -3.68 22.90
C SER A 278 6.54 -4.27 24.04
N ALA A 279 7.82 -3.89 24.18
CA ALA A 279 8.67 -4.32 25.28
C ALA A 279 8.12 -3.80 26.62
N THR A 280 7.72 -2.53 26.69
CA THR A 280 7.10 -1.95 27.87
C THR A 280 5.80 -2.66 28.21
N LEU A 281 4.94 -2.94 27.22
CA LEU A 281 3.68 -3.66 27.45
C LEU A 281 3.91 -5.08 27.98
N ILE A 282 4.86 -5.84 27.41
CA ILE A 282 5.23 -7.16 27.91
C ILE A 282 5.71 -7.06 29.36
N ASN A 283 6.56 -6.08 29.68
CA ASN A 283 7.06 -5.89 31.05
C ASN A 283 5.93 -5.63 32.05
N LEU A 284 4.95 -4.80 31.68
CA LEU A 284 3.80 -4.50 32.54
C LEU A 284 2.88 -5.72 32.70
N ILE A 285 2.60 -6.47 31.62
CA ILE A 285 1.78 -7.69 31.68
C ILE A 285 2.45 -8.74 32.58
N VAL A 286 3.75 -8.98 32.39
CA VAL A 286 4.50 -9.94 33.21
C VAL A 286 4.60 -9.47 34.67
N ALA A 287 4.72 -8.17 34.91
CA ALA A 287 4.68 -7.61 36.26
C ALA A 287 3.33 -7.85 36.95
N VAL A 288 2.20 -7.75 36.24
CA VAL A 288 0.88 -8.13 36.78
C VAL A 288 0.86 -9.61 37.16
N ILE A 289 1.43 -10.49 36.33
CA ILE A 289 1.50 -11.93 36.65
C ILE A 289 2.34 -12.17 37.91
N PHE A 290 3.50 -11.52 38.05
CA PHE A 290 4.30 -11.61 39.27
C PHE A 290 3.61 -11.02 40.49
N TRP A 291 2.85 -9.95 40.32
CA TRP A 291 2.06 -9.35 41.39
C TRP A 291 0.93 -10.27 41.88
N LEU A 292 0.28 -11.00 40.97
CA LEU A 292 -0.77 -11.97 41.31
C LEU A 292 -0.22 -13.24 41.95
N VAL A 293 0.94 -13.73 41.51
CA VAL A 293 1.53 -14.98 42.03
C VAL A 293 2.39 -14.76 43.28
N GLY A 294 2.99 -13.57 43.39
CA GLY A 294 3.94 -13.21 44.44
C GLY A 294 5.40 -13.56 44.09
N ILE A 295 6.31 -12.66 44.46
CA ILE A 295 7.77 -12.84 44.39
C ILE A 295 8.37 -12.66 45.79
N ASN A 296 9.46 -13.36 46.08
CA ASN A 296 10.18 -13.15 47.35
C ASN A 296 11.12 -11.96 47.20
N GLY A 297 11.22 -11.11 48.21
CA GLY A 297 12.14 -9.98 48.19
C GLY A 297 12.35 -9.38 49.57
N PRO A 298 13.26 -8.39 49.68
CA PRO A 298 13.47 -7.66 50.93
C PRO A 298 12.16 -7.01 51.41
N ASP A 299 11.98 -6.89 52.73
CA ASP A 299 10.84 -6.16 53.29
C ASP A 299 11.03 -4.66 53.03
N VAL A 300 10.39 -4.17 51.96
CA VAL A 300 10.52 -2.78 51.52
C VAL A 300 9.50 -1.87 52.22
N GLY A 301 9.38 -2.02 53.55
CA GLY A 301 8.44 -1.23 54.36
C GLY A 301 6.97 -1.55 54.07
N LEU A 302 6.68 -2.77 53.61
CA LEU A 302 5.32 -3.24 53.35
C LEU A 302 4.69 -3.89 54.60
N ASN A 303 5.44 -3.97 55.71
CA ASN A 303 5.06 -4.60 56.99
C ASN A 303 4.56 -6.03 56.78
N ARG A 304 5.28 -6.83 55.97
CA ARG A 304 4.91 -8.20 55.64
C ARG A 304 5.91 -9.18 56.24
N GLU A 305 5.45 -9.98 57.20
CA GLU A 305 6.26 -10.99 57.88
C GLU A 305 6.67 -12.15 56.95
N ASP A 306 5.90 -12.40 55.88
CA ASP A 306 6.10 -13.55 54.98
C ASP A 306 7.22 -13.35 53.92
N GLY A 307 7.82 -12.14 53.82
CA GLY A 307 8.83 -11.83 52.81
C GLY A 307 8.35 -11.90 51.36
N ARG A 308 7.03 -11.98 51.14
CA ARG A 308 6.38 -12.07 49.84
C ARG A 308 5.85 -10.71 49.39
N ILE A 309 6.24 -10.31 48.18
CA ILE A 309 5.77 -9.11 47.49
C ILE A 309 4.73 -9.56 46.46
N GLY A 310 3.47 -9.20 46.69
CA GLY A 310 2.35 -9.53 45.81
C GLY A 310 1.06 -8.82 46.22
N ILE A 311 -0.06 -9.20 45.62
CA ILE A 311 -1.38 -8.74 46.00
C ILE A 311 -1.78 -9.34 47.36
N ASP A 312 -2.31 -8.51 48.25
CA ASP A 312 -2.87 -8.93 49.53
C ASP A 312 -4.21 -8.22 49.74
N LEU A 313 -5.27 -9.00 49.87
CA LEU A 313 -6.63 -8.49 50.06
C LEU A 313 -6.83 -7.87 51.44
N GLY A 314 -5.98 -8.18 52.43
CA GLY A 314 -6.01 -7.59 53.76
C GLY A 314 -5.22 -6.29 53.91
N ALA A 315 -4.36 -5.96 52.93
CA ALA A 315 -3.51 -4.77 52.98
C ALA A 315 -4.20 -3.53 52.40
N SER A 316 -3.66 -2.35 52.74
CA SER A 316 -4.13 -1.09 52.16
C SER A 316 -3.95 -1.08 50.63
N VAL A 317 -4.82 -0.32 49.93
CA VAL A 317 -4.69 -0.13 48.47
C VAL A 317 -3.30 0.40 48.11
N MET A 318 -2.75 1.31 48.91
CA MET A 318 -1.41 1.87 48.70
C MET A 318 -0.33 0.79 48.76
N ASN A 319 -0.39 -0.14 49.73
CA ASN A 319 0.58 -1.22 49.85
C ASN A 319 0.53 -2.17 48.64
N ASN A 320 -0.67 -2.40 48.09
CA ASN A 320 -0.86 -3.20 46.88
C ASN A 320 -0.35 -2.50 45.61
N VAL A 321 -0.49 -1.17 45.53
CA VAL A 321 0.09 -0.37 44.44
C VAL A 321 1.62 -0.37 44.52
N LEU A 322 2.19 -0.18 45.71
CA LEU A 322 3.64 -0.25 45.92
C LEU A 322 4.19 -1.65 45.61
N SER A 323 3.50 -2.72 46.04
CA SER A 323 3.92 -4.08 45.70
C SER A 323 3.90 -4.36 44.19
N TYR A 324 2.95 -3.77 43.46
CA TYR A 324 2.94 -3.81 42.00
C TYR A 324 4.17 -3.11 41.40
N PHE A 325 4.54 -1.91 41.87
CA PHE A 325 5.74 -1.22 41.38
C PHE A 325 7.04 -2.00 41.65
N HIS A 326 7.14 -2.73 42.76
CA HIS A 326 8.25 -3.66 43.00
C HIS A 326 8.24 -4.83 42.01
N CYS A 327 7.08 -5.36 41.65
CA CYS A 327 6.97 -6.38 40.61
C CYS A 327 7.34 -5.84 39.22
N VAL A 328 7.02 -4.57 38.93
CA VAL A 328 7.46 -3.88 37.71
C VAL A 328 8.98 -3.73 37.69
N TYR A 329 9.59 -3.30 38.79
CA TYR A 329 11.05 -3.23 38.93
C TYR A 329 11.71 -4.59 38.66
N TYR A 330 11.22 -5.65 39.32
CA TYR A 330 11.71 -7.01 39.09
C TYR A 330 11.57 -7.46 37.63
N SER A 331 10.42 -7.19 37.01
CA SER A 331 10.15 -7.50 35.60
C SER A 331 11.15 -6.81 34.67
N VAL A 332 11.42 -5.51 34.87
CA VAL A 332 12.36 -4.73 34.06
C VAL A 332 13.80 -5.22 34.24
N VAL A 333 14.24 -5.47 35.47
CA VAL A 333 15.58 -6.01 35.78
C VAL A 333 15.79 -7.39 35.15
N THR A 334 14.75 -8.23 35.18
CA THR A 334 14.76 -9.55 34.55
C THR A 334 14.80 -9.44 33.02
N PHE A 335 13.98 -8.56 32.43
CA PHE A 335 13.91 -8.32 30.98
C PHE A 335 15.23 -7.78 30.41
N THR A 336 15.87 -6.88 31.14
CA THR A 336 17.17 -6.31 30.76
C THR A 336 18.33 -7.25 31.10
N THR A 337 18.06 -8.41 31.71
CA THR A 337 19.06 -9.41 32.11
C THR A 337 20.10 -8.90 33.12
N LEU A 338 19.80 -7.80 33.84
CA LEU A 338 20.68 -7.24 34.88
C LEU A 338 20.78 -8.15 36.11
N GLY A 339 19.63 -8.69 36.55
CA GLY A 339 19.58 -9.76 37.54
C GLY A 339 20.26 -9.47 38.89
N TYR A 340 19.97 -8.34 39.55
CA TYR A 340 20.59 -7.94 40.82
C TYR A 340 20.45 -8.95 41.99
N GLY A 341 19.58 -9.96 41.87
CA GLY A 341 19.49 -11.08 42.82
C GLY A 341 18.75 -10.79 44.13
N GLU A 342 18.26 -9.57 44.34
CA GLU A 342 17.54 -9.17 45.56
C GLU A 342 16.14 -9.79 45.67
N MET A 343 15.51 -10.04 44.53
CA MET A 343 14.18 -10.64 44.46
C MET A 343 14.26 -11.99 43.75
N THR A 344 13.57 -12.99 44.30
CA THR A 344 13.61 -14.35 43.77
C THR A 344 12.21 -14.92 43.55
N PRO A 345 11.98 -15.63 42.44
CA PRO A 345 10.72 -16.29 42.18
C PRO A 345 10.58 -17.53 43.10
N PRO A 346 9.50 -17.63 43.91
CA PRO A 346 9.36 -18.67 44.93
C PRO A 346 9.06 -20.06 44.34
N THR A 347 8.41 -20.11 43.18
CA THR A 347 7.88 -21.35 42.59
C THR A 347 8.60 -21.74 41.30
N LEU A 348 8.55 -23.02 40.93
CA LEU A 348 9.10 -23.50 39.66
C LEU A 348 8.45 -22.80 38.45
N LEU A 349 7.15 -22.52 38.54
CA LEU A 349 6.40 -21.81 37.49
C LEU A 349 6.93 -20.38 37.30
N THR A 350 7.10 -19.62 38.38
CA THR A 350 7.60 -18.23 38.32
C THR A 350 9.07 -18.17 37.89
N ARG A 351 9.87 -19.18 38.22
CA ARG A 351 11.25 -19.35 37.70
C ARG A 351 11.27 -19.52 36.18
N ASN A 352 10.46 -20.43 35.65
CA ASN A 352 10.36 -20.64 34.21
C ASN A 352 9.82 -19.41 33.49
N LEU A 353 8.85 -18.71 34.08
CA LEU A 353 8.35 -17.44 33.55
C LEU A 353 9.45 -16.36 33.52
N ALA A 354 10.21 -16.21 34.59
CA ALA A 354 11.33 -15.25 34.66
C ALA A 354 12.41 -15.58 33.63
N ALA A 355 12.77 -16.86 33.46
CA ALA A 355 13.73 -17.30 32.44
C ALA A 355 13.22 -17.02 31.01
N GLY A 356 11.95 -17.31 30.73
CA GLY A 356 11.33 -16.99 29.44
C GLY A 356 11.26 -15.48 29.17
N HIS A 357 10.97 -14.69 30.21
CA HIS A 357 10.94 -13.23 30.12
C HIS A 357 12.33 -12.62 29.87
N ALA A 358 13.36 -13.13 30.53
CA ALA A 358 14.75 -12.74 30.28
C ALA A 358 15.19 -13.07 28.84
N PHE A 359 14.85 -14.28 28.35
CA PHE A 359 15.11 -14.67 26.97
C PHE A 359 14.40 -13.76 25.95
N MET A 360 13.12 -13.45 26.19
CA MET A 360 12.36 -12.51 25.37
C MET A 360 13.01 -11.12 25.37
N GLY A 361 13.46 -10.65 26.54
CA GLY A 361 14.13 -9.36 26.67
C GLY A 361 15.43 -9.28 25.85
N ALA A 362 16.29 -10.30 25.94
CA ALA A 362 17.49 -10.39 25.12
C ALA A 362 17.16 -10.36 23.61
N PHE A 363 16.14 -11.11 23.18
CA PHE A 363 15.67 -11.13 21.80
C PHE A 363 15.15 -9.75 21.35
N MET A 364 14.34 -9.07 22.17
CA MET A 364 13.78 -7.75 21.85
C MET A 364 14.87 -6.66 21.80
N MET A 365 15.89 -6.72 22.67
CA MET A 365 17.02 -5.80 22.63
C MET A 365 17.86 -6.00 21.37
N ALA A 366 18.16 -7.24 21.00
CA ALA A 366 18.85 -7.55 19.74
C ALA A 366 18.05 -7.04 18.53
N MET A 367 16.73 -7.27 18.53
CA MET A 367 15.84 -6.78 17.48
C MET A 367 15.80 -5.24 17.43
N PHE A 368 15.75 -4.56 18.58
CA PHE A 368 15.81 -3.10 18.64
C PHE A 368 17.08 -2.55 18.00
N VAL A 369 18.24 -3.12 18.34
CA VAL A 369 19.53 -2.73 17.76
C VAL A 369 19.54 -2.99 16.25
N ALA A 370 19.04 -4.13 15.79
CA ALA A 370 18.98 -4.45 14.36
C ALA A 370 18.08 -3.47 13.58
N VAL A 371 16.89 -3.18 14.11
CA VAL A 371 15.92 -2.27 13.49
C VAL A 371 16.41 -0.82 13.50
N PHE A 372 17.02 -0.40 14.61
CA PHE A 372 17.64 0.91 14.74
C PHE A 372 18.82 1.07 13.79
N GLY A 373 19.71 0.07 13.74
CA GLY A 373 20.86 0.03 12.82
C GLY A 373 20.43 0.10 11.36
N LYS A 374 19.43 -0.70 10.95
CA LYS A 374 18.83 -0.64 9.60
C LYS A 374 18.29 0.77 9.28
N LYS A 375 17.69 1.44 10.26
CA LYS A 375 17.13 2.78 10.06
C LYS A 375 18.23 3.84 9.91
N MET A 376 19.33 3.72 10.65
CA MET A 376 20.49 4.61 10.59
C MET A 376 21.32 4.44 9.31
N THR A 377 21.34 3.24 8.70
CA THR A 377 22.07 3.02 7.44
C THR A 377 21.27 3.37 6.19
N ARG A 378 19.93 3.48 6.32
CA ARG A 378 19.05 3.87 5.22
C ARG A 378 18.76 5.38 5.21
N GLY A 379 18.61 6.03 6.36
CA GLY A 379 18.40 7.49 6.45
C GLY A 379 19.71 8.24 6.36
#